data_AF-A4VIV2-F1
#
_entry.id   AF-A4VIV2-F1
#
_cell.length_a   1.000
_cell.length_b   1.000
_cell.length_c   1.000
_cell.angle_alpha   90.00
_cell.angle_beta   90.00
_cell.angle_gamma   90.00
#
_symmetry.space_group_name_H-M   'P 1'
#
loop_
_entity.id
_entity.type
_entity.pdbx_description
1 polymer ?
#
loop_
_entity_poly.entity_id
_entity_poly.type
_entity_poly.pdbx_seq_one_letter_code
_entity_poly.pdbx_strand_id
1 'polypeptide(L)'
;MIVPEISRSMLKNATVLGLFAIVTVGAVTLLQQGTAERIQAAERAAQVRALGEILPTGSYDNHLLDDSVLVQDRLLGNRSPLPAYIAIKDGRPSAVILQAIAPDGYSGAIHLLVGIHADGRVAGVRVIGHRETPGLGDKIELAKSPWIRSFEGKSLTNPAADGWAVKKDRGEFDQFAGATITPRAVVGAVHRALQYFDAHKAELLAAEGATADAAGNALEGRSEPDEVTVHSRAGSAATRDELRTTEPAAKPQGDQP
;
A
#
# COMPACT_ATOMS: atom_id res chain seq x y z
N MET A 1 62.08 -33.41 -11.74
CA MET A 1 60.66 -33.85 -11.66
C MET A 1 59.92 -33.13 -12.78
N ILE A 2 59.73 -33.84 -13.89
CA ILE A 2 59.23 -33.29 -15.16
C ILE A 2 57.71 -33.28 -15.08
N VAL A 3 57.11 -32.10 -14.96
CA VAL A 3 55.65 -31.95 -15.12
C VAL A 3 55.33 -32.34 -16.56
N PRO A 4 54.48 -33.35 -16.83
CA PRO A 4 54.25 -33.82 -18.19
C PRO A 4 53.67 -32.69 -19.03
N GLU A 5 54.16 -32.51 -20.27
CA GLU A 5 53.79 -31.46 -21.25
C GLU A 5 52.27 -31.18 -21.33
N ILE A 6 51.45 -32.18 -21.06
CA ILE A 6 49.98 -32.12 -20.97
C ILE A 6 49.52 -31.11 -19.89
N SER A 7 50.14 -31.10 -18.71
CA SER A 7 49.77 -30.20 -17.61
C SER A 7 50.11 -28.73 -17.90
N ARG A 8 51.15 -28.46 -18.70
CA ARG A 8 51.56 -27.10 -19.06
C ARG A 8 50.64 -26.46 -20.10
N SER A 9 50.17 -27.24 -21.07
CA SER A 9 49.19 -26.80 -22.07
C SER A 9 47.78 -26.67 -21.46
N MET A 10 47.38 -27.58 -20.58
CA MET A 10 46.15 -27.46 -19.80
C MET A 10 46.16 -26.21 -18.91
N LEU A 11 47.26 -25.92 -18.21
CA LEU A 11 47.38 -24.72 -17.38
C LEU A 11 47.29 -23.43 -18.20
N LYS A 12 47.95 -23.38 -19.37
CA LYS A 12 47.88 -22.21 -20.26
C LYS A 12 46.44 -21.94 -20.73
N ASN A 13 45.73 -22.97 -21.18
CA ASN A 13 44.35 -22.83 -21.64
C ASN A 13 43.41 -22.44 -20.48
N ALA A 14 43.61 -23.00 -19.29
CA ALA A 14 42.87 -22.61 -18.09
C ALA A 14 43.11 -21.13 -17.71
N THR A 15 44.36 -20.65 -17.78
CA THR A 15 44.69 -19.24 -17.52
C THR A 15 44.08 -18.31 -18.56
N VAL A 16 44.11 -18.66 -19.84
CA VAL A 16 43.49 -17.87 -20.91
C VAL A 16 41.99 -17.80 -20.72
N LEU A 17 41.34 -18.93 -20.42
CA LEU A 17 39.90 -18.97 -20.18
C LEU A 17 39.51 -18.20 -18.91
N GLY A 18 40.31 -18.31 -17.85
CA GLY A 18 40.11 -17.55 -16.61
C GLY A 18 40.26 -16.04 -16.82
N LEU A 19 41.28 -15.61 -17.56
CA LEU A 19 41.46 -14.19 -17.89
C LEU A 19 40.31 -13.67 -18.76
N PHE A 20 39.90 -14.46 -19.76
CA PHE A 20 38.76 -14.12 -20.61
C PHE A 20 37.47 -13.97 -19.79
N ALA A 21 37.21 -14.89 -18.86
CA ALA A 21 36.06 -14.82 -17.96
C ALA A 21 36.10 -13.57 -17.07
N ILE A 22 37.25 -13.23 -16.50
CA ILE A 22 37.42 -12.00 -15.69
C ILE A 22 37.12 -10.76 -16.53
N VAL A 23 37.64 -10.67 -17.75
CA VAL A 23 37.43 -9.53 -18.64
C VAL A 23 35.95 -9.42 -19.05
N THR A 24 35.31 -10.53 -19.41
CA THR A 24 33.89 -10.52 -19.79
C THR A 24 32.97 -10.18 -18.61
N VAL A 25 33.16 -10.80 -17.44
CA VAL A 25 32.39 -10.46 -16.24
C VAL A 25 32.62 -9.01 -15.83
N GLY A 26 33.87 -8.52 -15.89
CA GLY A 26 34.20 -7.13 -15.61
C GLY A 26 33.51 -6.16 -16.56
N ALA A 27 33.56 -6.41 -17.86
CA ALA A 27 32.88 -5.60 -18.87
C ALA A 27 31.35 -5.58 -18.68
N VAL A 28 30.74 -6.74 -18.42
CA VAL A 28 29.29 -6.84 -18.14
C VAL A 28 28.93 -6.09 -16.86
N THR A 29 29.73 -6.20 -15.82
CA THR A 29 29.48 -5.53 -14.53
C THR A 29 29.55 -4.00 -14.68
N LEU A 30 30.56 -3.47 -15.41
CA LEU A 30 30.67 -2.04 -15.68
C LEU A 30 29.48 -1.52 -16.50
N LEU A 31 29.05 -2.28 -17.51
CA LEU A 31 27.89 -1.93 -18.32
C LEU A 31 26.61 -1.94 -17.47
N GLN A 32 26.44 -2.95 -16.60
CA GLN A 32 25.30 -3.05 -15.71
C GLN A 32 25.27 -1.89 -14.72
N GLN A 33 26.39 -1.54 -14.08
CA GLN A 33 26.47 -0.42 -13.14
C GLN A 33 26.17 0.91 -13.82
N GLY A 34 26.71 1.15 -15.02
CA GLY A 34 26.44 2.37 -15.78
C GLY A 34 25.01 2.46 -16.32
N THR A 35 24.32 1.34 -16.51
CA THR A 35 22.95 1.31 -17.05
C THR A 35 21.89 1.16 -15.96
N ALA A 36 22.26 0.72 -14.75
CA ALA A 36 21.34 0.47 -13.65
C ALA A 36 20.50 1.69 -13.29
N GLU A 37 21.11 2.89 -13.21
CA GLU A 37 20.38 4.11 -12.90
C GLU A 37 19.35 4.47 -13.97
N ARG A 38 19.70 4.29 -15.26
CA ARG A 38 18.78 4.52 -16.38
C ARG A 38 17.61 3.55 -16.37
N ILE A 39 17.86 2.28 -16.03
CA ILE A 39 16.81 1.26 -15.91
C ILE A 39 15.87 1.65 -14.76
N GLN A 40 16.41 1.97 -13.59
CA GLN A 40 15.61 2.37 -12.43
C GLN A 40 14.79 3.64 -12.70
N ALA A 41 15.38 4.64 -13.37
CA ALA A 41 14.66 5.86 -13.74
C ALA A 41 13.53 5.58 -14.75
N ALA A 42 13.78 4.71 -15.73
CA ALA A 42 12.76 4.29 -16.70
C ALA A 42 11.63 3.50 -16.03
N GLU A 43 11.95 2.62 -15.08
CA GLU A 43 11.00 1.85 -14.27
C GLU A 43 10.15 2.76 -13.39
N ARG A 44 10.77 3.70 -12.64
CA ARG A 44 10.03 4.68 -11.84
C ARG A 44 9.10 5.53 -12.72
N ALA A 45 9.58 6.00 -13.87
CA ALA A 45 8.76 6.78 -14.78
C ALA A 45 7.58 5.95 -15.34
N ALA A 46 7.77 4.65 -15.59
CA ALA A 46 6.69 3.76 -15.98
C ALA A 46 5.66 3.54 -14.86
N GLN A 47 6.12 3.37 -13.62
CA GLN A 47 5.25 3.25 -12.45
C GLN A 47 4.43 4.54 -12.23
N VAL A 48 5.06 5.71 -12.28
CA VAL A 48 4.36 7.00 -12.17
C VAL A 48 3.29 7.14 -13.26
N ARG A 49 3.60 6.77 -14.51
CA ARG A 49 2.60 6.79 -15.60
C ARG A 49 1.43 5.85 -15.30
N ALA A 50 1.70 4.63 -14.85
CA ALA A 50 0.65 3.67 -14.50
C ALA A 50 -0.25 4.18 -13.37
N LEU A 51 0.32 4.85 -12.37
CA LEU A 51 -0.45 5.47 -11.27
C LEU A 51 -1.26 6.68 -11.77
N GLY A 52 -0.67 7.53 -12.60
CA GLY A 52 -1.32 8.71 -13.18
C GLY A 52 -2.46 8.38 -14.14
N GLU A 53 -2.50 7.18 -14.72
CA GLU A 53 -3.63 6.71 -15.51
C GLU A 53 -4.85 6.30 -14.67
N ILE A 54 -4.69 6.11 -13.36
CA ILE A 54 -5.76 5.65 -12.45
C ILE A 54 -6.55 6.82 -11.89
N LEU A 55 -5.86 7.89 -11.50
CA LEU A 55 -6.46 9.06 -10.91
C LEU A 55 -6.73 10.13 -11.97
N PRO A 56 -7.86 10.85 -11.92
CA PRO A 56 -8.12 11.96 -12.84
C PRO A 56 -7.00 13.00 -12.81
N THR A 57 -6.64 13.54 -13.98
CA THR A 57 -5.63 14.61 -14.08
C THR A 57 -6.00 15.81 -13.21
N GLY A 58 -5.06 16.28 -12.39
CA GLY A 58 -5.26 17.42 -11.49
C GLY A 58 -5.91 17.08 -10.13
N SER A 59 -6.26 15.81 -9.89
CA SER A 59 -6.81 15.36 -8.60
C SER A 59 -5.76 15.24 -7.47
N TYR A 60 -4.48 15.45 -7.79
CA TYR A 60 -3.37 15.43 -6.84
C TYR A 60 -2.24 16.37 -7.30
N ASP A 61 -1.37 16.77 -6.38
CA ASP A 61 -0.19 17.63 -6.62
C ASP A 61 1.12 17.04 -6.07
N ASN A 62 1.05 15.98 -5.27
CA ASN A 62 2.22 15.30 -4.72
C ASN A 62 2.86 14.27 -5.67
N HIS A 63 4.06 13.84 -5.32
CA HIS A 63 4.74 12.72 -5.98
C HIS A 63 4.24 11.40 -5.38
N LEU A 64 3.31 10.73 -6.06
CA LEU A 64 2.64 9.52 -5.55
C LEU A 64 3.58 8.42 -5.04
N LEU A 65 4.77 8.26 -5.64
CA LEU A 65 5.73 7.23 -5.22
C LEU A 65 6.42 7.54 -3.89
N ASP A 66 6.52 8.82 -3.51
CA ASP A 66 7.19 9.26 -2.30
C ASP A 66 6.25 9.14 -1.09
N ASP A 67 4.95 9.33 -1.30
CA ASP A 67 3.90 9.21 -0.29
C ASP A 67 3.26 7.82 -0.32
N SER A 68 3.94 6.84 0.29
CA SER A 68 3.43 5.46 0.38
C SER A 68 3.49 4.88 1.79
N VAL A 69 2.50 4.05 2.09
CA VAL A 69 2.42 3.27 3.34
C VAL A 69 2.37 1.80 2.98
N LEU A 70 3.16 0.98 3.67
CA LEU A 70 3.11 -0.47 3.46
C LEU A 70 1.88 -1.06 4.14
N VAL A 71 1.03 -1.70 3.36
CA VAL A 71 -0.20 -2.34 3.82
C VAL A 71 -0.13 -3.85 3.61
N GLN A 72 -0.60 -4.61 4.59
CA GLN A 72 -0.70 -6.07 4.51
C GLN A 72 -2.05 -6.50 5.05
N ASP A 73 -2.91 -7.01 4.17
CA ASP A 73 -4.24 -7.44 4.55
C ASP A 73 -4.74 -8.54 3.61
N ARG A 74 -5.47 -9.51 4.17
CA ARG A 74 -6.08 -10.60 3.41
C ARG A 74 -7.08 -10.09 2.36
N LEU A 75 -7.79 -8.99 2.63
CA LEU A 75 -8.71 -8.36 1.69
C LEU A 75 -8.01 -7.94 0.40
N LEU A 76 -6.77 -7.46 0.50
CA LEU A 76 -5.93 -7.12 -0.65
C LEU A 76 -5.29 -8.34 -1.31
N GLY A 77 -5.43 -9.54 -0.74
CA GLY A 77 -4.87 -10.78 -1.28
C GLY A 77 -3.34 -10.86 -1.21
N ASN A 78 -2.68 -9.93 -0.52
CA ASN A 78 -1.23 -9.90 -0.41
C ASN A 78 -0.74 -10.80 0.74
N ARG A 79 0.40 -11.47 0.50
CA ARG A 79 1.06 -12.32 1.51
C ARG A 79 2.23 -11.62 2.20
N SER A 80 2.70 -10.54 1.59
CA SER A 80 3.74 -9.65 2.07
C SER A 80 3.21 -8.21 2.00
N PRO A 81 3.76 -7.28 2.80
CA PRO A 81 3.40 -5.87 2.69
C PRO A 81 3.60 -5.33 1.28
N LEU A 82 2.61 -4.59 0.77
CA LEU A 82 2.67 -3.88 -0.51
C LEU A 82 2.42 -2.39 -0.28
N PRO A 83 3.04 -1.48 -1.06
CA PRO A 83 2.77 -0.05 -0.91
C PRO A 83 1.34 0.31 -1.35
N ALA A 84 0.65 1.06 -0.50
CA ALA A 84 -0.49 1.89 -0.83
C ALA A 84 0.01 3.33 -1.05
N TYR A 85 -0.35 3.92 -2.18
CA TYR A 85 0.11 5.27 -2.54
C TYR A 85 -0.97 6.29 -2.21
N ILE A 86 -0.62 7.33 -1.47
CA ILE A 86 -1.56 8.37 -1.04
C ILE A 86 -1.42 9.55 -2.01
N ALA A 87 -2.54 9.93 -2.60
CA ALA A 87 -2.65 11.10 -3.44
C ALA A 87 -3.10 12.27 -2.58
N ILE A 88 -2.36 13.37 -2.62
CA ILE A 88 -2.59 14.59 -1.84
C ILE A 88 -2.91 15.71 -2.83
N LYS A 89 -3.87 16.55 -2.47
CA LYS A 89 -4.23 17.76 -3.20
C LYS A 89 -4.41 18.90 -2.22
N ASP A 90 -3.71 20.00 -2.45
CA ASP A 90 -3.77 21.21 -1.63
C ASP A 90 -3.54 20.91 -0.13
N GLY A 91 -2.62 19.98 0.16
CA GLY A 91 -2.28 19.53 1.51
C GLY A 91 -3.29 18.56 2.15
N ARG A 92 -4.30 18.06 1.42
CA ARG A 92 -5.29 17.09 1.91
C ARG A 92 -5.27 15.79 1.12
N PRO A 93 -5.35 14.61 1.75
CA PRO A 93 -5.53 13.35 1.04
C PRO A 93 -6.78 13.36 0.16
N SER A 94 -6.60 13.21 -1.15
CA SER A 94 -7.67 13.25 -2.15
C SER A 94 -8.06 11.85 -2.64
N ALA A 95 -7.11 10.92 -2.68
CA ALA A 95 -7.32 9.54 -3.08
C ALA A 95 -6.21 8.62 -2.54
N VAL A 96 -6.43 7.31 -2.62
CA VAL A 96 -5.45 6.27 -2.30
C VAL A 96 -5.44 5.25 -3.43
N ILE A 97 -4.26 4.81 -3.85
CA ILE A 97 -4.08 3.71 -4.79
C ILE A 97 -3.63 2.48 -4.02
N LEU A 98 -4.48 1.47 -3.99
CA LEU A 98 -4.22 0.19 -3.33
C LEU A 98 -3.75 -0.85 -4.35
N GLN A 99 -2.77 -1.66 -3.94
CA GLN A 99 -2.38 -2.86 -4.67
C GLN A 99 -3.20 -4.05 -4.20
N ALA A 100 -4.04 -4.58 -5.09
CA ALA A 100 -4.86 -5.76 -4.83
C ALA A 100 -4.42 -6.93 -5.69
N ILE A 101 -4.44 -8.14 -5.11
CA ILE A 101 -4.14 -9.39 -5.79
C ILE A 101 -5.41 -10.25 -5.79
N ALA A 102 -5.85 -10.63 -6.99
CA ALA A 102 -6.90 -11.63 -7.18
C ALA A 102 -6.22 -13.00 -7.38
N PRO A 103 -6.12 -13.86 -6.36
CA PRO A 103 -5.45 -15.16 -6.49
C PRO A 103 -6.25 -16.17 -7.34
N ASP A 104 -7.51 -15.86 -7.60
CA ASP A 104 -8.54 -16.68 -8.23
C ASP A 104 -8.71 -16.43 -9.74
N GLY A 105 -7.72 -15.81 -10.39
CA GLY A 105 -7.67 -15.74 -11.86
C GLY A 105 -7.53 -17.12 -12.50
N TYR A 106 -7.95 -17.26 -13.77
CA TYR A 106 -8.03 -18.56 -14.43
C TYR A 106 -6.65 -19.22 -14.61
N SER A 107 -5.65 -18.43 -15.00
CA SER A 107 -4.28 -18.87 -15.25
C SER A 107 -3.30 -18.45 -14.15
N GLY A 108 -3.82 -18.00 -12.99
CA GLY A 108 -3.04 -17.56 -11.84
C GLY A 108 -3.45 -16.18 -11.33
N ALA A 109 -2.61 -15.62 -10.45
CA ALA A 109 -2.91 -14.36 -9.79
C ALA A 109 -2.97 -13.17 -10.76
N ILE A 110 -3.93 -12.28 -10.54
CA ILE A 110 -4.09 -11.01 -11.25
C ILE A 110 -3.70 -9.90 -10.28
N HIS A 111 -2.76 -9.05 -10.70
CA HIS A 111 -2.27 -7.91 -9.94
C HIS A 111 -2.97 -6.64 -10.43
N LEU A 112 -3.60 -5.93 -9.49
CA LEU A 112 -4.45 -4.79 -9.74
C LEU A 112 -3.95 -3.58 -8.96
N LEU A 113 -4.09 -2.41 -9.57
CA LEU A 113 -4.09 -1.13 -8.89
C LEU A 113 -5.52 -0.61 -8.84
N VAL A 114 -5.99 -0.28 -7.65
CA VAL A 114 -7.34 0.23 -7.40
C VAL A 114 -7.22 1.60 -6.76
N GLY A 115 -7.55 2.64 -7.53
CA GLY A 115 -7.62 4.01 -7.04
C GLY A 115 -8.98 4.29 -6.42
N ILE A 116 -8.99 4.82 -5.20
CA ILE A 116 -10.20 5.11 -4.43
C ILE A 116 -10.09 6.55 -3.94
N HIS A 117 -11.09 7.37 -4.26
CA HIS A 117 -11.20 8.73 -3.75
C HIS A 117 -11.42 8.77 -2.24
N ALA A 118 -11.09 9.88 -1.60
CA ALA A 118 -11.35 10.09 -0.17
C ALA A 118 -12.84 9.92 0.23
N ASP A 119 -13.77 10.04 -0.73
CA ASP A 119 -15.20 9.79 -0.53
C ASP A 119 -15.61 8.31 -0.64
N GLY A 120 -14.68 7.40 -0.94
CA GLY A 120 -14.92 5.96 -1.08
C GLY A 120 -15.40 5.52 -2.46
N ARG A 121 -15.43 6.40 -3.47
CA ARG A 121 -15.69 6.02 -4.86
C ARG A 121 -14.41 5.57 -5.55
N VAL A 122 -14.52 4.58 -6.42
CA VAL A 122 -13.43 4.13 -7.28
C VAL A 122 -13.11 5.22 -8.30
N ALA A 123 -11.87 5.71 -8.26
CA ALA A 123 -11.31 6.62 -9.24
C ALA A 123 -10.98 5.88 -10.55
N GLY A 124 -10.41 4.68 -10.42
CA GLY A 124 -10.04 3.84 -11.55
C GLY A 124 -9.42 2.52 -11.13
N VAL A 125 -9.37 1.56 -12.06
CA VAL A 125 -8.74 0.26 -11.86
C VAL A 125 -7.80 -0.04 -13.03
N ARG A 126 -6.59 -0.54 -12.76
CA ARG A 126 -5.63 -0.99 -13.78
C ARG A 126 -5.08 -2.34 -13.44
N VAL A 127 -4.87 -3.16 -14.47
CA VAL A 127 -4.20 -4.45 -14.36
C VAL A 127 -2.72 -4.22 -14.64
N ILE A 128 -1.86 -4.58 -13.69
CA ILE A 128 -0.40 -4.43 -13.82
C ILE A 128 0.31 -5.75 -14.10
N GLY A 129 -0.38 -6.89 -13.94
CA GLY A 129 0.16 -8.20 -14.30
C GLY A 129 -0.87 -9.31 -14.19
N HIS A 130 -0.85 -10.24 -15.13
CA HIS A 130 -1.68 -11.46 -15.13
C HIS A 130 -1.11 -12.50 -16.10
N ARG A 131 -1.71 -13.70 -16.11
CA ARG A 131 -1.37 -14.79 -17.05
C ARG A 131 -2.56 -15.33 -17.84
N GLU A 132 -3.67 -14.58 -17.82
CA GLU A 132 -4.92 -14.98 -18.47
C GLU A 132 -4.77 -15.23 -19.98
N THR A 133 -5.64 -16.08 -20.52
CA THR A 133 -5.57 -16.51 -21.92
C THR A 133 -5.79 -15.35 -22.89
N PRO A 134 -4.86 -15.12 -23.85
CA PRO A 134 -5.00 -14.09 -24.87
C PRO A 134 -6.29 -14.23 -25.69
N GLY A 135 -6.98 -13.11 -25.93
CA GLY A 135 -8.24 -13.05 -26.67
C GLY A 135 -9.49 -13.46 -25.88
N LEU A 136 -9.34 -14.05 -24.69
CA LEU A 136 -10.44 -14.48 -23.83
C LEU A 136 -10.48 -13.66 -22.53
N GLY A 137 -9.51 -13.89 -21.64
CA GLY A 137 -9.46 -13.30 -20.30
C GLY A 137 -8.64 -12.01 -20.22
N ASP A 138 -7.76 -11.76 -21.19
CA ASP A 138 -6.92 -10.57 -21.27
C ASP A 138 -7.67 -9.26 -21.57
N LYS A 139 -8.98 -9.34 -21.84
CA LYS A 139 -9.87 -8.17 -21.97
C LYS A 139 -10.00 -7.35 -20.68
N ILE A 140 -9.41 -7.79 -19.58
CA ILE A 140 -9.22 -6.96 -18.37
C ILE A 140 -8.18 -5.85 -18.58
N GLU A 141 -7.29 -5.98 -19.57
CA GLU A 141 -6.33 -4.93 -19.93
C GLU A 141 -7.02 -3.76 -20.62
N LEU A 142 -6.76 -2.54 -20.14
CA LEU A 142 -7.35 -1.33 -20.72
C LEU A 142 -7.01 -1.15 -22.20
N ALA A 143 -5.82 -1.59 -22.63
CA ALA A 143 -5.38 -1.53 -24.03
C ALA A 143 -6.24 -2.40 -24.97
N LYS A 144 -6.95 -3.41 -24.43
CA LYS A 144 -7.74 -4.38 -25.21
C LYS A 144 -9.23 -4.13 -25.10
N SER A 145 -9.71 -3.64 -23.95
CA SER A 145 -11.14 -3.39 -23.73
C SER A 145 -11.36 -2.29 -22.69
N PRO A 146 -12.43 -1.48 -22.82
CA PRO A 146 -12.83 -0.54 -21.79
C PRO A 146 -13.52 -1.22 -20.58
N TRP A 147 -13.66 -2.55 -20.56
CA TRP A 147 -14.36 -3.28 -19.51
C TRP A 147 -13.90 -2.90 -18.09
N ILE A 148 -12.59 -2.72 -17.90
CA ILE A 148 -12.01 -2.34 -16.60
C ILE A 148 -12.46 -0.93 -16.12
N ARG A 149 -12.99 -0.09 -17.01
CA ARG A 149 -13.57 1.22 -16.64
C ARG A 149 -14.96 1.10 -16.03
N SER A 150 -15.61 -0.06 -16.10
CA SER A 150 -16.93 -0.28 -15.48
C SER A 150 -16.94 -0.12 -13.95
N PHE A 151 -15.76 -0.14 -13.33
CA PHE A 151 -15.58 0.13 -11.91
C PHE A 151 -15.54 1.63 -11.57
N GLU A 152 -15.25 2.51 -12.52
CA GLU A 152 -15.12 3.95 -12.29
C GLU A 152 -16.43 4.54 -11.74
N GLY A 153 -16.36 5.26 -10.63
CA GLY A 153 -17.51 5.85 -9.94
C GLY A 153 -18.32 4.89 -9.07
N LYS A 154 -18.01 3.59 -9.05
CA LYS A 154 -18.62 2.63 -8.13
C LYS A 154 -18.10 2.83 -6.69
N SER A 155 -18.83 2.37 -5.69
CA SER A 155 -18.47 2.43 -4.27
C SER A 155 -19.00 1.18 -3.55
N LEU A 156 -18.68 1.05 -2.26
CA LEU A 156 -19.18 -0.06 -1.43
C LEU A 156 -20.71 -0.12 -1.34
N THR A 157 -21.37 1.03 -1.55
CA THR A 157 -22.84 1.18 -1.53
C THR A 157 -23.47 1.30 -2.92
N ASN A 158 -22.65 1.37 -3.98
CA ASN A 158 -23.12 1.46 -5.36
C ASN A 158 -22.16 0.71 -6.30
N PRO A 159 -22.45 -0.54 -6.68
CA PRO A 159 -23.71 -1.23 -6.45
C PRO A 159 -23.87 -1.73 -5.01
N ALA A 160 -25.06 -2.23 -4.68
CA ALA A 160 -25.26 -3.01 -3.46
C ALA A 160 -24.31 -4.21 -3.41
N ALA A 161 -24.10 -4.78 -2.22
CA ALA A 161 -23.10 -5.83 -2.00
C ALA A 161 -23.27 -7.05 -2.92
N ASP A 162 -24.50 -7.41 -3.27
CA ASP A 162 -24.85 -8.49 -4.21
C ASP A 162 -24.60 -8.12 -5.68
N GLY A 163 -24.60 -6.82 -6.00
CA GLY A 163 -24.25 -6.29 -7.32
C GLY A 163 -22.76 -6.40 -7.66
N TRP A 164 -21.89 -6.63 -6.68
CA TRP A 164 -20.45 -6.90 -6.85
C TRP A 164 -20.17 -8.33 -7.34
N ALA A 165 -20.81 -8.69 -8.44
CA ALA A 165 -20.60 -9.95 -9.14
C ALA A 165 -20.78 -9.75 -10.66
N VAL A 166 -20.46 -10.76 -11.44
CA VAL A 166 -20.76 -10.73 -12.88
C VAL A 166 -22.25 -10.95 -13.12
N LYS A 167 -22.80 -10.47 -14.25
CA LYS A 167 -24.22 -10.62 -14.61
C LYS A 167 -24.66 -12.08 -14.64
N LYS A 168 -23.77 -13.00 -15.04
CA LYS A 168 -24.03 -14.46 -14.96
C LYS A 168 -24.34 -14.94 -13.55
N ASP A 169 -23.80 -14.26 -12.54
CA ASP A 169 -23.99 -14.56 -11.11
C ASP A 169 -24.98 -13.58 -10.45
N ARG A 170 -25.79 -12.87 -11.25
CA ARG A 170 -26.78 -11.86 -10.84
C ARG A 170 -26.20 -10.53 -10.34
N GLY A 171 -24.94 -10.22 -10.61
CA GLY A 171 -24.36 -8.90 -10.33
C GLY A 171 -24.46 -7.93 -11.52
N GLU A 172 -23.72 -6.81 -11.45
CA GLU A 172 -23.80 -5.74 -12.44
C GLU A 172 -22.73 -5.79 -13.54
N PHE A 173 -21.66 -6.55 -13.35
CA PHE A 173 -20.49 -6.50 -14.23
C PHE A 173 -20.58 -7.51 -15.38
N ASP A 174 -20.23 -7.12 -16.59
CA ASP A 174 -20.25 -8.07 -17.72
C ASP A 174 -19.18 -9.16 -17.57
N GLN A 175 -19.51 -10.41 -17.93
CA GLN A 175 -18.52 -11.47 -18.11
C GLN A 175 -18.03 -11.53 -19.57
N PHE A 176 -16.85 -12.12 -19.80
CA PHE A 176 -16.39 -12.41 -21.16
C PHE A 176 -16.97 -13.74 -21.65
N ALA A 177 -17.35 -13.77 -22.94
CA ALA A 177 -17.80 -15.00 -23.58
C ALA A 177 -16.70 -16.08 -23.46
N GLY A 178 -17.05 -17.23 -22.89
CA GLY A 178 -16.11 -18.33 -22.65
C GLY A 178 -15.10 -18.12 -21.52
N ALA A 179 -15.08 -16.98 -20.84
CA ALA A 179 -14.14 -16.66 -19.76
C ALA A 179 -14.82 -15.91 -18.61
N THR A 180 -15.56 -16.63 -17.76
CA THR A 180 -16.25 -16.06 -16.58
C THR A 180 -15.35 -16.01 -15.34
N ILE A 181 -14.30 -16.82 -15.26
CA ILE A 181 -13.42 -16.87 -14.08
C ILE A 181 -12.65 -15.55 -13.91
N THR A 182 -12.04 -15.04 -14.99
CA THR A 182 -11.25 -13.81 -14.96
C THR A 182 -12.05 -12.59 -14.47
N PRO A 183 -13.21 -12.25 -15.06
CA PRO A 183 -13.97 -11.07 -14.63
C PRO A 183 -14.45 -11.21 -13.18
N ARG A 184 -14.83 -12.43 -12.76
CA ARG A 184 -15.26 -12.69 -11.37
C ARG A 184 -14.13 -12.40 -10.38
N ALA A 185 -12.92 -12.86 -10.66
CA ALA A 185 -11.76 -12.63 -9.80
C ALA A 185 -11.47 -11.13 -9.65
N VAL A 186 -11.51 -10.38 -10.77
CA VAL A 186 -11.27 -8.93 -10.75
C VAL A 186 -12.37 -8.19 -9.98
N VAL A 187 -13.65 -8.48 -10.25
CA VAL A 187 -14.78 -7.85 -9.52
C VAL A 187 -14.65 -8.09 -8.02
N GLY A 188 -14.36 -9.33 -7.61
CA GLY A 188 -14.18 -9.68 -6.21
C GLY A 188 -13.00 -8.96 -5.57
N ALA A 189 -11.86 -8.84 -6.27
CA ALA A 189 -10.69 -8.13 -5.74
C ALA A 189 -10.92 -6.62 -5.58
N VAL A 190 -11.60 -5.98 -6.54
CA VAL A 190 -11.96 -4.55 -6.42
C VAL A 190 -12.92 -4.33 -5.25
N HIS A 191 -13.93 -5.19 -5.09
CA HIS A 191 -14.86 -5.10 -3.96
C HIS A 191 -14.14 -5.23 -2.61
N ARG A 192 -13.23 -6.21 -2.47
CA ARG A 192 -12.44 -6.37 -1.24
C ARG A 192 -11.50 -5.20 -0.98
N ALA A 193 -10.93 -4.59 -2.03
CA ALA A 193 -10.12 -3.38 -1.88
C ALA A 193 -10.94 -2.20 -1.34
N LEU A 194 -12.20 -2.05 -1.78
CA LEU A 194 -13.12 -1.05 -1.21
C LEU A 194 -13.46 -1.34 0.26
N GLN A 195 -13.67 -2.61 0.62
CA GLN A 195 -13.89 -3.02 2.01
C GLN A 195 -12.68 -2.70 2.89
N TYR A 196 -11.46 -2.97 2.39
CA TYR A 196 -10.24 -2.63 3.09
C TYR A 196 -10.10 -1.11 3.31
N PHE A 197 -10.35 -0.33 2.25
CA PHE A 197 -10.31 1.12 2.32
C PHE A 197 -11.32 1.67 3.34
N ASP A 198 -12.55 1.17 3.33
CA ASP A 198 -13.59 1.61 4.28
C ASP A 198 -13.18 1.32 5.73
N ALA A 199 -12.64 0.13 5.99
CA ALA A 199 -12.17 -0.28 7.32
C ALA A 199 -10.96 0.54 7.83
N HIS A 200 -10.05 0.96 6.93
CA HIS A 200 -8.80 1.65 7.28
C HIS A 200 -8.78 3.12 6.81
N LYS A 201 -9.96 3.68 6.50
CA LYS A 201 -10.09 5.01 5.89
C LYS A 201 -9.41 6.08 6.72
N ALA A 202 -9.62 6.03 8.04
CA ALA A 202 -9.02 6.98 8.96
C ALA A 202 -7.49 6.92 8.90
N GLU A 203 -6.88 5.73 8.93
CA GLU A 203 -5.43 5.57 8.91
C GLU A 203 -4.81 5.98 7.57
N LEU A 204 -5.43 5.60 6.45
CA LEU A 204 -4.95 5.92 5.12
C LEU A 204 -5.08 7.41 4.76
N LEU A 205 -6.05 8.10 5.36
CA LEU A 205 -6.32 9.52 5.11
C LEU A 205 -5.87 10.42 6.27
N ALA A 206 -5.28 9.88 7.33
CA ALA A 206 -4.77 10.63 8.49
C ALA A 206 -3.43 11.33 8.22
N ALA A 207 -3.11 11.67 6.97
CA ALA A 207 -1.93 12.48 6.66
C ALA A 207 -2.15 13.94 7.10
N GLU A 208 -2.15 14.15 8.42
CA GLU A 208 -1.84 15.40 9.11
C GLU A 208 -0.55 15.16 9.92
N GLY A 209 0.52 15.91 9.63
CA GLY A 209 1.43 16.41 10.67
C GLY A 209 2.70 15.64 11.06
N ALA A 210 2.97 14.41 10.60
CA ALA A 210 4.11 13.66 11.15
C ALA A 210 5.53 14.14 10.73
N THR A 211 5.65 15.13 9.84
CA THR A 211 6.97 15.67 9.41
C THR A 211 7.19 17.16 9.72
N ALA A 212 6.22 17.87 10.31
CA ALA A 212 6.36 19.30 10.65
C ALA A 212 6.65 19.58 12.14
N ASP A 213 6.15 18.74 13.06
CA ASP A 213 6.24 19.05 14.50
C ASP A 213 7.56 18.64 15.18
N ALA A 214 8.40 17.84 14.52
CA ALA A 214 9.71 17.44 15.06
C ALA A 214 10.79 18.52 14.91
N ALA A 215 10.59 19.52 14.05
CA ALA A 215 11.55 20.61 13.81
C ALA A 215 11.17 21.93 14.53
N GLY A 216 9.89 22.12 14.88
CA GLY A 216 9.41 23.34 15.54
C GLY A 216 9.56 23.34 17.06
N ASN A 217 9.56 22.18 17.71
CA ASN A 217 9.50 22.11 19.18
C ASN A 217 10.88 21.96 19.87
N ALA A 218 11.97 22.06 19.11
CA ALA A 218 13.35 21.87 19.61
C ALA A 218 14.08 23.19 19.94
N LEU A 219 13.46 24.36 19.75
CA LEU A 219 14.12 25.67 19.96
C LEU A 219 13.40 26.62 20.94
N GLU A 220 12.23 26.28 21.46
CA GLU A 220 11.53 27.05 22.51
C GLU A 220 11.52 26.29 23.83
N GLY A 221 12.67 26.18 24.47
CA GLY A 221 12.79 25.47 25.75
C GLY A 221 14.07 25.72 26.53
N ARG A 222 14.76 26.83 26.28
CA ARG A 222 15.90 27.27 27.10
C ARG A 222 15.65 28.69 27.58
N SER A 223 14.83 28.79 28.62
CA SER A 223 14.78 29.95 29.52
C SER A 223 15.38 29.49 30.85
N GLU A 224 16.46 30.17 31.25
CA GLU A 224 17.21 29.98 32.48
C GLU A 224 16.32 30.06 33.74
N PRO A 225 16.61 29.29 34.80
CA PRO A 225 16.15 29.61 36.14
C PRO A 225 17.28 30.25 36.96
N ASP A 226 17.11 31.54 37.28
CA ASP A 226 17.75 32.18 38.43
C ASP A 226 16.69 32.30 39.53
N GLU A 227 16.80 31.53 40.62
CA GLU A 227 16.35 32.04 41.92
C GLU A 227 17.05 31.38 43.11
N VAL A 228 17.55 32.25 43.98
CA VAL A 228 18.24 32.00 45.25
C VAL A 228 17.23 31.83 46.38
N THR A 229 17.40 30.75 47.14
CA THR A 229 17.11 30.51 48.58
C THR A 229 16.44 31.63 49.40
N VAL A 230 15.34 31.34 50.11
CA VAL A 230 15.14 31.68 51.55
C VAL A 230 14.16 30.71 52.24
N HIS A 231 14.59 30.17 53.38
CA HIS A 231 13.80 29.47 54.40
C HIS A 231 12.85 30.40 55.17
N SER A 232 11.61 29.96 55.46
CA SER A 232 10.93 30.38 56.70
C SER A 232 9.92 29.35 57.20
N ARG A 233 9.72 29.38 58.50
CA ARG A 233 9.30 28.31 59.41
C ARG A 233 7.94 28.61 60.02
N ALA A 234 7.18 27.53 60.25
CA ALA A 234 6.17 27.33 61.30
C ALA A 234 4.86 28.15 61.32
N GLY A 235 3.76 27.41 61.55
CA GLY A 235 2.84 27.76 62.64
C GLY A 235 1.35 27.52 62.39
N SER A 236 0.80 26.52 63.11
CA SER A 236 -0.55 26.48 63.75
C SER A 236 -1.81 26.59 62.89
N ALA A 237 -3.01 26.09 63.22
CA ALA A 237 -3.60 24.99 64.00
C ALA A 237 -5.14 25.17 63.86
N ALA A 238 -5.91 24.07 63.96
CA ALA A 238 -7.33 24.02 64.42
C ALA A 238 -8.40 24.76 63.56
N THR A 239 -9.68 24.35 63.40
CA THR A 239 -10.56 23.34 64.01
C THR A 239 -11.91 23.34 63.28
N ARG A 240 -12.57 22.17 63.24
CA ARG A 240 -14.02 21.83 63.13
C ARG A 240 -14.94 22.51 62.10
N ASP A 241 -15.59 21.69 61.27
CA ASP A 241 -17.04 21.36 61.25
C ASP A 241 -17.28 20.42 60.04
N GLU A 242 -18.11 19.37 59.97
CA GLU A 242 -19.19 18.82 60.80
C GLU A 242 -19.19 17.27 60.70
N LEU A 243 -19.72 16.65 61.76
CA LEU A 243 -20.27 15.29 61.85
C LEU A 243 -21.44 15.13 60.83
N ARG A 244 -21.84 13.99 60.25
CA ARG A 244 -21.97 12.59 60.74
C ARG A 244 -22.50 11.71 59.56
N THR A 245 -21.95 10.49 59.42
CA THR A 245 -22.60 9.15 59.29
C THR A 245 -23.82 8.98 58.37
N THR A 246 -23.95 7.95 57.52
CA THR A 246 -23.84 6.49 57.78
C THR A 246 -23.76 5.69 56.46
N GLU A 247 -22.84 4.73 56.38
CA GLU A 247 -22.97 3.47 55.60
C GLU A 247 -23.38 2.34 56.59
N PRO A 248 -23.66 1.06 56.23
CA PRO A 248 -23.80 0.42 54.91
C PRO A 248 -24.95 -0.62 54.79
N ALA A 249 -25.09 -1.26 53.61
CA ALA A 249 -25.17 -2.73 53.41
C ALA A 249 -26.19 -3.27 52.37
N ALA A 250 -25.64 -4.01 51.39
CA ALA A 250 -26.01 -5.32 50.80
C ALA A 250 -27.46 -5.77 50.42
N LYS A 251 -27.58 -6.20 49.14
CA LYS A 251 -28.37 -7.27 48.42
C LYS A 251 -29.30 -8.23 49.23
N PRO A 252 -30.37 -8.88 48.63
CA PRO A 252 -30.29 -9.73 47.41
C PRO A 252 -31.56 -9.96 46.51
N GLN A 253 -31.32 -10.53 45.30
CA GLN A 253 -32.00 -11.62 44.53
C GLN A 253 -33.55 -11.78 44.34
N GLY A 254 -33.95 -12.14 43.10
CA GLY A 254 -35.23 -12.78 42.67
C GLY A 254 -36.14 -11.85 41.84
N ASP A 255 -36.86 -12.23 40.78
CA ASP A 255 -37.35 -13.52 40.28
C ASP A 255 -37.79 -13.40 38.80
N GLN A 256 -37.83 -14.51 38.05
CA GLN A 256 -38.36 -14.63 36.69
C GLN A 256 -39.89 -14.84 36.68
N PRO A 257 -40.53 -14.61 35.53
CA PRO A 257 -41.39 -15.66 34.96
C PRO A 257 -40.94 -16.13 33.57
#